data_AF-A0A942HWY0-F1
#
_entry.id   AF-A0A942HWY0-F1
#
_cell.length_a   1.000
_cell.length_b   1.000
_cell.length_c   1.000
_cell.angle_alpha   90.00
_cell.angle_beta   90.00
_cell.angle_gamma   90.00
#
_symmetry.space_group_name_H-M   'P 1'
#
loop_
_entity.id
_entity.type
_entity.pdbx_description
1 polymer ?
#
loop_
_entity_poly.entity_id
_entity_poly.type
_entity_poly.pdbx_seq_one_letter_code
_entity_poly.pdbx_strand_id
1 'polypeptide(L)'
;MTKKILIFCAAMMLGACVKASTSENKKDQTSMSSSKVESNAKEDFEAVLSGKKPIHAIPDPKKPDLSDGGTTFYVGEGYTLTVKSTLDEKKGVKGYMYGPIIIFENIKTNGKAKEMSNVRFYSTEELRKIRGY
;
A
#
# COMPACT_ATOMS: atom_id res chain seq x y z
N MET A 1 -44.97 23.56 13.53
CA MET A 1 -44.10 24.73 13.30
C MET A 1 -43.92 25.49 14.60
N THR A 2 -42.71 26.01 14.81
CA THR A 2 -42.26 26.99 15.83
C THR A 2 -42.03 26.56 17.29
N LYS A 3 -40.73 26.60 17.62
CA LYS A 3 -40.04 26.48 18.91
C LYS A 3 -40.44 27.59 19.90
N LYS A 4 -40.23 27.33 21.20
CA LYS A 4 -39.39 28.15 22.10
C LYS A 4 -39.32 27.51 23.50
N ILE A 5 -38.10 27.12 23.89
CA ILE A 5 -37.73 26.85 25.29
C ILE A 5 -36.54 27.76 25.58
N LEU A 6 -36.72 28.63 26.58
CA LEU A 6 -35.78 29.51 27.26
C LEU A 6 -36.59 29.94 28.51
N ILE A 7 -36.16 29.95 29.77
CA ILE A 7 -34.91 29.87 30.53
C ILE A 7 -35.38 29.36 31.92
N PHE A 8 -34.58 28.64 32.71
CA PHE A 8 -34.51 28.94 34.16
C PHE A 8 -33.18 28.48 34.74
N CYS A 9 -32.42 29.46 35.22
CA CYS A 9 -31.30 29.31 36.14
C CYS A 9 -31.79 28.72 37.46
N ALA A 10 -30.91 27.96 38.12
CA ALA A 10 -30.29 28.36 39.40
C ALA A 10 -30.07 27.19 40.36
N ALA A 11 -28.99 27.35 41.12
CA ALA A 11 -28.66 26.75 42.42
C ALA A 11 -28.13 25.30 42.41
N MET A 12 -26.82 25.13 42.64
CA MET A 12 -26.18 25.00 43.97
C MET A 12 -26.40 23.60 44.58
N MET A 13 -25.33 22.82 44.68
CA MET A 13 -24.84 22.17 45.91
C MET A 13 -24.02 20.92 45.59
N LEU A 14 -22.85 20.85 46.24
CA LEU A 14 -22.10 19.69 46.73
C LEU A 14 -22.13 18.37 45.94
N GLY A 15 -20.93 17.81 45.75
CA GLY A 15 -20.76 16.37 45.88
C GLY A 15 -19.83 15.76 44.83
N ALA A 16 -18.84 15.04 45.32
CA ALA A 16 -17.85 14.31 44.55
C ALA A 16 -18.45 13.37 43.48
N CYS A 17 -17.84 13.35 42.31
CA CYS A 17 -17.39 12.14 41.62
C CYS A 17 -16.79 12.53 40.27
N VAL A 18 -15.46 12.58 40.20
CA VAL A 18 -14.76 12.39 38.92
C VAL A 18 -15.00 10.93 38.53
N LYS A 19 -16.05 10.67 37.75
CA LYS A 19 -16.13 9.46 36.95
C LYS A 19 -15.26 9.71 35.73
N ALA A 20 -14.02 9.24 35.81
CA ALA A 20 -13.22 8.96 34.64
C ALA A 20 -14.05 8.00 33.78
N SER A 21 -14.62 8.52 32.69
CA SER A 21 -15.24 7.69 31.66
C SER A 21 -14.10 6.94 30.99
N THR A 22 -13.93 5.70 31.41
CA THR A 22 -13.10 4.69 30.77
C THR A 22 -13.45 4.70 29.28
N SER A 23 -12.48 5.10 28.47
CA SER A 23 -12.54 4.97 27.02
C SER A 23 -12.58 3.49 26.69
N GLU A 24 -13.75 2.96 26.36
CA GLU A 24 -13.86 1.64 25.75
C GLU A 24 -13.30 1.74 24.32
N ASN A 25 -12.04 1.34 24.25
CA ASN A 25 -11.17 1.31 23.10
C ASN A 25 -11.68 0.27 22.10
N LYS A 26 -12.58 0.67 21.20
CA LYS A 26 -12.98 -0.12 20.03
C LYS A 26 -11.97 0.10 18.89
N LYS A 27 -10.70 -0.22 19.13
CA LYS A 27 -9.62 -0.32 18.14
C LYS A 27 -8.80 -1.57 18.40
N ASP A 28 -9.29 -2.77 18.10
CA ASP A 28 -8.38 -3.92 18.23
C ASP A 28 -8.65 -5.16 17.37
N GLN A 29 -9.45 -5.06 16.31
CA GLN A 29 -9.56 -6.19 15.36
C GLN A 29 -9.40 -5.81 13.88
N THR A 30 -9.37 -4.52 13.53
CA THR A 30 -9.19 -4.06 12.13
C THR A 30 -7.81 -3.45 11.87
N SER A 31 -7.06 -3.07 12.93
CA SER A 31 -5.76 -2.40 12.83
C SER A 31 -4.58 -3.35 12.60
N MET A 32 -4.61 -4.57 13.18
CA MET A 32 -3.52 -5.54 13.10
C MET A 32 -3.38 -6.20 11.71
N SER A 33 -4.50 -6.41 10.99
CA SER A 33 -4.45 -6.98 9.64
C SER A 33 -3.94 -5.95 8.62
N SER A 34 -4.40 -4.70 8.69
CA SER A 34 -3.95 -3.63 7.78
C SER A 34 -2.46 -3.32 7.93
N SER A 35 -1.91 -3.35 9.15
CA SER A 35 -0.48 -3.08 9.36
C SER A 35 0.41 -4.18 8.80
N LYS A 36 -0.01 -5.45 8.92
CA LYS A 36 0.73 -6.59 8.36
C LYS A 36 0.75 -6.55 6.83
N VAL A 37 -0.38 -6.27 6.20
CA VAL A 37 -0.48 -6.12 4.75
C VAL A 37 0.45 -5.02 4.24
N GLU A 38 0.46 -3.87 4.89
CA GLU A 38 1.36 -2.76 4.52
C GLU A 38 2.84 -3.11 4.73
N SER A 39 3.19 -3.86 5.78
CA SER A 39 4.56 -4.34 6.02
C SER A 39 5.01 -5.33 4.95
N ASN A 40 4.20 -6.34 4.64
CA ASN A 40 4.51 -7.33 3.61
C ASN A 40 4.66 -6.67 2.23
N ALA A 41 3.74 -5.77 1.89
CA ALA A 41 3.80 -5.00 0.66
C ALA A 41 5.07 -4.13 0.59
N LYS A 42 5.48 -3.51 1.69
CA LYS A 42 6.72 -2.72 1.77
C LYS A 42 7.96 -3.59 1.57
N GLU A 43 8.04 -4.73 2.24
CA GLU A 43 9.18 -5.66 2.11
C GLU A 43 9.32 -6.18 0.67
N ASP A 44 8.21 -6.53 0.02
CA ASP A 44 8.20 -6.91 -1.39
C ASP A 44 8.64 -5.76 -2.31
N PHE A 45 8.17 -4.55 -2.03
CA PHE A 45 8.55 -3.35 -2.77
C PHE A 45 10.07 -3.12 -2.72
N GLU A 46 10.64 -3.19 -1.52
CA GLU A 46 12.08 -3.03 -1.29
C GLU A 46 12.89 -4.16 -1.93
N ALA A 47 12.40 -5.41 -1.86
CA ALA A 47 13.01 -6.55 -2.53
C ALA A 47 13.13 -6.31 -4.05
N VAL A 48 12.04 -5.87 -4.69
CA VAL A 48 12.03 -5.58 -6.14
C VAL A 48 12.97 -4.41 -6.49
N LEU A 49 13.00 -3.36 -5.68
CA LEU A 49 13.96 -2.26 -5.86
C LEU A 49 15.41 -2.72 -5.79
N SER A 50 15.69 -3.74 -4.97
CA SER A 50 17.01 -4.38 -4.87
C SER A 50 17.27 -5.45 -5.95
N GLY A 51 16.43 -5.54 -6.98
CA GLY A 51 16.60 -6.51 -8.08
C GLY A 51 16.20 -7.95 -7.73
N LYS A 52 15.60 -8.17 -6.56
CA LYS A 52 15.19 -9.49 -6.08
C LYS A 52 13.72 -9.74 -6.38
N LYS A 53 13.33 -11.02 -6.33
CA LYS A 53 11.91 -11.40 -6.37
C LYS A 53 11.20 -10.93 -5.09
N PRO A 54 9.87 -10.71 -5.14
CA PRO A 54 9.06 -10.49 -3.94
C PRO A 54 9.24 -11.64 -2.94
N ILE A 55 9.09 -11.32 -1.65
CA ILE A 55 9.28 -12.23 -0.50
C ILE A 55 7.94 -12.88 -0.12
N HIS A 56 6.87 -12.10 -0.07
CA HIS A 56 5.54 -12.51 0.41
C HIS A 56 4.56 -12.76 -0.73
N ALA A 57 4.55 -11.89 -1.75
CA ALA A 57 3.67 -12.04 -2.89
C ALA A 57 4.12 -13.21 -3.77
N ILE A 58 3.16 -14.03 -4.20
CA ILE A 58 3.39 -15.20 -5.06
C ILE A 58 3.00 -14.89 -6.50
N PRO A 59 3.64 -15.51 -7.52
CA PRO A 59 3.25 -15.30 -8.92
C PRO A 59 1.75 -15.53 -9.13
N ASP A 60 1.11 -14.64 -9.88
CA ASP A 60 -0.32 -14.74 -10.20
C ASP A 60 -0.53 -15.70 -11.40
N PRO A 61 -1.05 -16.92 -11.19
CA PRO A 61 -1.23 -17.88 -12.28
C PRO A 61 -2.36 -17.48 -13.24
N LYS A 62 -3.19 -16.48 -12.87
CA LYS A 62 -4.29 -16.00 -13.72
C LYS A 62 -3.86 -14.91 -14.70
N LYS A 63 -2.65 -14.37 -14.52
CA LYS A 63 -2.12 -13.33 -15.40
C LYS A 63 -1.28 -13.98 -16.51
N PRO A 64 -1.40 -13.51 -17.75
CA PRO A 64 -0.59 -14.04 -18.83
C PRO A 64 0.86 -13.61 -18.65
N ASP A 65 1.77 -14.45 -19.11
CA ASP A 65 3.14 -14.04 -19.36
C ASP A 65 3.17 -13.02 -20.51
N LEU A 66 3.87 -11.91 -20.29
CA LEU A 66 4.01 -10.87 -21.30
C LEU A 66 5.32 -11.03 -22.06
N SER A 67 5.25 -10.94 -23.39
CA SER A 67 6.42 -10.89 -24.28
C SER A 67 7.02 -9.47 -24.33
N ASP A 68 7.12 -8.80 -23.19
CA ASP A 68 7.49 -7.37 -23.12
C ASP A 68 8.90 -7.12 -22.55
N GLY A 69 9.63 -8.18 -22.19
CA GLY A 69 10.95 -8.06 -21.55
C GLY A 69 11.02 -8.62 -20.13
N GLY A 70 9.91 -9.14 -19.62
CA GLY A 70 9.86 -9.88 -18.36
C GLY A 70 8.99 -9.26 -17.28
N THR A 71 7.98 -8.46 -17.64
CA THR A 71 6.98 -8.01 -16.66
C THR A 71 6.29 -9.21 -16.05
N THR A 72 6.22 -9.26 -14.72
CA THR A 72 5.62 -10.36 -13.95
C THR A 72 4.62 -9.84 -12.94
N PHE A 73 3.59 -10.63 -12.70
CA PHE A 73 2.47 -10.29 -11.80
C PHE A 73 2.47 -11.21 -10.60
N TYR A 74 2.21 -10.63 -9.43
CA TYR A 74 2.18 -11.31 -8.15
C TYR A 74 0.94 -10.89 -7.35
N VAL A 75 0.45 -11.80 -6.51
CA VAL A 75 -0.63 -11.55 -5.55
C VAL A 75 -0.09 -11.73 -4.14
N GLY A 76 -0.24 -10.70 -3.31
CA GLY A 76 -0.01 -10.75 -1.89
C GLY A 76 -1.33 -10.77 -1.10
N GLU A 77 -1.24 -10.89 0.21
CA GLU A 77 -2.41 -10.82 1.09
C GLU A 77 -2.97 -9.38 1.08
N GLY A 78 -4.01 -9.10 0.29
CA GLY A 78 -4.69 -7.79 0.26
C GLY A 78 -4.05 -6.74 -0.66
N TYR A 79 -3.09 -7.12 -1.50
CA TYR A 79 -2.50 -6.27 -2.54
C TYR A 79 -2.10 -7.08 -3.77
N THR A 80 -2.01 -6.41 -4.91
CA THR A 80 -1.34 -6.95 -6.09
C THR A 80 -0.02 -6.23 -6.32
N LEU A 81 0.94 -6.94 -6.88
CA LEU A 81 2.26 -6.42 -7.21
C LEU A 81 2.58 -6.75 -8.66
N THR A 82 2.87 -5.71 -9.44
CA THR A 82 3.47 -5.86 -10.77
C THR A 82 4.95 -5.51 -10.68
N VAL A 83 5.81 -6.45 -11.04
CA VAL A 83 7.22 -6.16 -11.30
C VAL A 83 7.32 -5.80 -12.77
N LYS A 84 7.31 -4.51 -13.07
CA LYS A 84 7.48 -4.00 -14.43
C LYS A 84 8.90 -4.30 -14.88
N SER A 85 9.06 -4.86 -16.08
CA SER A 85 10.37 -5.09 -16.70
C SER A 85 10.18 -5.09 -18.22
N THR A 86 9.81 -3.93 -18.77
CA THR A 86 9.55 -3.80 -20.20
C THR A 86 10.80 -3.28 -20.91
N LEU A 87 11.17 -3.90 -22.04
CA LEU A 87 12.23 -3.40 -22.92
C LEU A 87 11.89 -2.00 -23.44
N ASP A 88 12.85 -1.08 -23.36
CA ASP A 88 12.69 0.30 -23.80
C ASP A 88 14.01 0.85 -24.34
N GLU A 89 13.92 1.96 -25.09
CA GLU A 89 15.09 2.68 -25.61
C GLU A 89 14.95 4.17 -25.33
N LYS A 90 15.95 4.75 -24.66
CA LYS A 90 16.02 6.18 -24.39
C LYS A 90 17.28 6.77 -25.01
N LYS A 91 17.09 7.69 -25.96
CA LYS A 91 18.18 8.45 -26.60
C LYS A 91 19.30 7.54 -27.16
N GLY A 92 18.92 6.42 -27.78
CA GLY A 92 19.87 5.44 -28.33
C GLY A 92 20.44 4.43 -27.32
N VAL A 93 20.09 4.54 -26.03
CA VAL A 93 20.49 3.55 -25.01
C VAL A 93 19.35 2.55 -24.81
N LYS A 94 19.64 1.27 -25.08
CA LYS A 94 18.73 0.15 -24.83
C LYS A 94 18.73 -0.23 -23.35
N GLY A 95 17.54 -0.47 -22.81
CA GLY A 95 17.38 -0.78 -21.40
C GLY A 95 15.98 -1.27 -21.08
N TYR A 96 15.59 -1.07 -19.83
CA TYR A 96 14.33 -1.55 -19.29
C TYR A 96 13.66 -0.46 -18.45
N MET A 97 12.35 -0.33 -18.62
CA MET A 97 11.49 0.27 -17.61
C MET A 97 11.25 -0.77 -16.53
N TYR A 98 11.94 -0.62 -15.40
CA TYR A 98 11.97 -1.59 -14.32
C TYR A 98 11.51 -0.98 -12.99
N GLY A 99 10.73 -1.74 -12.23
CA GLY A 99 10.39 -1.41 -10.84
C GLY A 99 9.05 -1.98 -10.36
N PRO A 100 8.75 -1.85 -9.06
CA PRO A 100 7.51 -2.33 -8.46
C PRO A 100 6.34 -1.35 -8.68
N ILE A 101 5.15 -1.92 -8.84
CA ILE A 101 3.85 -1.24 -8.80
C ILE A 101 2.94 -2.06 -7.88
N ILE A 102 2.54 -1.49 -6.75
CA ILE A 102 1.64 -2.12 -5.77
C ILE A 102 0.29 -1.43 -5.82
N ILE A 103 -0.78 -2.22 -5.85
CA ILE A 103 -2.16 -1.76 -5.72
C ILE A 103 -2.80 -2.44 -4.52
N PHE A 104 -3.25 -1.64 -3.55
CA PHE A 104 -4.01 -2.13 -2.39
C PHE A 104 -5.49 -2.18 -2.75
N GLU A 105 -6.03 -3.38 -2.95
CA GLU A 105 -7.40 -3.57 -3.45
C GLU A 105 -8.46 -3.06 -2.45
N ASN A 106 -8.16 -3.18 -1.15
CA ASN A 106 -9.08 -2.86 -0.07
C ASN A 106 -8.92 -1.44 0.50
N ILE A 107 -7.91 -0.70 0.07
CA ILE A 107 -7.64 0.65 0.55
C ILE A 107 -7.95 1.63 -0.58
N LYS A 108 -8.91 2.53 -0.36
CA LYS A 108 -9.31 3.53 -1.36
C LYS A 108 -9.01 4.94 -0.88
N THR A 109 -8.42 5.75 -1.76
CA THR A 109 -8.22 7.19 -1.59
C THR A 109 -9.00 7.90 -2.69
N ASN A 110 -9.96 8.77 -2.32
CA ASN A 110 -10.81 9.49 -3.28
C ASN A 110 -11.54 8.56 -4.29
N GLY A 111 -11.99 7.40 -3.82
CA GLY A 111 -12.71 6.41 -4.64
C GLY A 111 -11.83 5.54 -5.54
N LYS A 112 -10.51 5.76 -5.57
CA LYS A 112 -9.54 4.94 -6.31
C LYS A 112 -8.73 4.07 -5.37
N ALA A 113 -8.32 2.89 -5.82
CA ALA A 113 -7.40 2.04 -5.04
C ALA A 113 -6.10 2.80 -4.75
N LYS A 114 -5.55 2.62 -3.54
CA LYS A 114 -4.24 3.17 -3.16
C LYS A 114 -3.17 2.44 -3.97
N GLU A 115 -2.30 3.21 -4.61
CA GLU A 115 -1.21 2.69 -5.44
C GLU A 115 0.13 3.24 -4.92
N MET A 116 1.17 2.42 -4.97
CA MET A 116 2.57 2.82 -4.75
C MET A 116 3.42 2.28 -5.89
N SER A 117 4.20 3.13 -6.54
CA SER A 117 5.04 2.72 -7.66
C SER A 117 6.39 3.43 -7.69
N ASN A 118 7.42 2.75 -8.18
CA ASN A 118 8.73 3.33 -8.45
C ASN A 118 9.35 2.63 -9.67
N VAL A 119 8.90 3.04 -10.85
CA VAL A 119 9.42 2.51 -12.13
C VAL A 119 10.41 3.52 -12.69
N ARG A 120 11.60 3.04 -13.02
CA ARG A 120 12.68 3.85 -13.60
C ARG A 120 13.25 3.17 -14.83
N PHE A 121 13.84 3.98 -15.70
CA PHE A 121 14.65 3.46 -16.78
C PHE A 121 16.01 3.04 -16.23
N TYR A 122 16.46 1.85 -16.59
CA TYR A 122 17.81 1.35 -16.34
C TYR A 122 18.40 0.89 -17.66
N SER A 123 19.66 1.23 -17.93
CA SER A 123 20.41 0.55 -18.97
C SER A 123 20.53 -0.95 -18.64
N THR A 124 20.89 -1.75 -19.63
CA THR A 124 21.07 -3.19 -19.45
C THR A 124 22.11 -3.47 -18.35
N GLU A 125 23.20 -2.71 -18.33
CA GLU A 125 24.31 -2.82 -17.40
C GLU A 125 23.92 -2.38 -15.98
N GLU A 126 23.13 -1.31 -15.84
CA GLU A 126 22.63 -0.84 -14.55
C GLU A 126 21.69 -1.87 -13.93
N LEU A 127 20.76 -2.40 -14.72
CA LEU A 127 19.83 -3.42 -14.24
C LEU A 127 20.55 -4.71 -13.86
N ARG A 128 21.58 -5.09 -14.62
CA ARG A 128 22.41 -6.26 -14.32
C ARG A 128 23.08 -6.14 -12.95
N LYS A 129 23.65 -4.98 -12.64
CA LYS A 129 24.26 -4.68 -11.33
C LYS A 129 23.26 -4.78 -10.19
N ILE A 130 22.06 -4.23 -10.36
CA ILE A 130 21.00 -4.28 -9.34
C ILE A 130 20.57 -5.72 -9.07
N ARG A 131 20.50 -6.56 -10.11
CA ARG A 131 20.13 -7.98 -9.99
C ARG A 131 21.28 -8.90 -9.54
N GLY A 132 22.52 -8.39 -9.44
CA GLY A 132 23.68 -9.16 -8.99
C GLY A 132 24.28 -10.12 -10.03
N TYR A 133 24.15 -9.81 -11.32
CA TYR A 133 24.78 -10.56 -12.42
C TYR A 133 26.01 -9.85 -13.02
#